data_AF-A0A109JW81-F1
#
_entry.id   AF-A0A109JW81-F1
#
_cell.length_a   1.000
_cell.length_b   1.000
_cell.length_c   1.000
_cell.angle_alpha   90.00
_cell.angle_beta   90.00
_cell.angle_gamma   90.00
#
_symmetry.space_group_name_H-M   'P 1'
#
loop_
_entity.id
_entity.type
_entity.pdbx_description
1 polymer ?
#
loop_
_entity_poly.entity_id
_entity_poly.type
_entity_poly.pdbx_seq_one_letter_code
_entity_poly.pdbx_strand_id
1 'polypeptide(L)'
;MAKSTTRLKAFYSWQSDSPKKTNLNAIRDALKSACEAISAASPSIKVERDEATRNVPGSPNIAGKIMEKIEACDIFIADITTITPRQASRPCPNPNVTHELGFAVAHLGWDRVILLFNTAHGVFPDDMPFDFAQHRAHPYSFSETGGAAERKALADFLKTAMDMIIAGDPKRPAQLKGLTKEKIQHDHDVRNITWLMSNIHLPTMDDYIDELPYKTTFKAAWFSDRFTAIVTNSLFYVYDPAIRKAIGKLSSGWRRAMSHDDRYHHTANYEVQVFSNPMDAPLRKEQQDDWDDIDKARRKMRRALDELIARIRKAYLEVDLHHTNEKAWAAWRKFQSDEDEVDLDLTVSVGTKKRKAS
;
A
#
# COMPACT_ATOMS: atom_id res chain seq x y z
N MET A 1 4.88 -15.21 -28.44
CA MET A 1 3.89 -15.81 -27.50
C MET A 1 2.97 -14.70 -27.04
N ALA A 2 1.65 -14.82 -27.25
CA ALA A 2 0.72 -13.80 -26.77
C ALA A 2 0.75 -13.78 -25.23
N LYS A 3 1.00 -12.63 -24.61
CA LYS A 3 0.90 -12.47 -23.15
C LYS A 3 -0.54 -12.82 -22.75
N SER A 4 -0.73 -13.81 -21.89
CA SER A 4 -2.04 -14.20 -21.37
C SER A 4 -2.64 -13.00 -20.63
N THR A 5 -3.78 -12.49 -21.10
CA THR A 5 -4.52 -11.42 -20.43
C THR A 5 -5.35 -12.01 -19.30
N THR A 6 -5.11 -11.56 -18.07
CA THR A 6 -5.93 -11.91 -16.90
C THR A 6 -7.25 -11.14 -16.96
N ARG A 7 -8.37 -11.85 -16.91
CA ARG A 7 -9.71 -11.24 -16.87
C ARG A 7 -10.26 -11.30 -15.46
N LEU A 8 -10.64 -10.15 -14.93
CA LEU A 8 -11.22 -10.00 -13.60
C LEU A 8 -12.64 -9.46 -13.70
N LYS A 9 -13.52 -9.89 -12.79
CA LYS A 9 -14.92 -9.43 -12.74
C LYS A 9 -15.18 -8.57 -11.52
N ALA A 10 -15.75 -7.39 -11.74
CA ALA A 10 -16.22 -6.49 -10.70
C ALA A 10 -17.75 -6.51 -10.66
N PHE A 11 -18.34 -7.16 -9.66
CA PHE A 11 -19.80 -7.26 -9.52
C PHE A 11 -20.35 -6.08 -8.72
N TYR A 12 -21.30 -5.35 -9.29
CA TYR A 12 -21.99 -4.24 -8.63
C TYR A 12 -23.40 -4.67 -8.15
N SER A 13 -23.56 -4.72 -6.83
CA SER A 13 -24.82 -4.88 -6.12
C SER A 13 -25.46 -3.50 -5.90
N TRP A 14 -26.49 -3.21 -6.69
CA TRP A 14 -27.15 -1.90 -6.72
C TRP A 14 -28.51 -1.91 -6.02
N GLN A 15 -28.95 -0.73 -5.57
CA GLN A 15 -30.24 -0.55 -4.91
C GLN A 15 -31.30 -0.06 -5.90
N SER A 16 -32.41 -0.78 -6.03
CA SER A 16 -33.56 -0.36 -6.85
C SER A 16 -34.28 0.87 -6.28
N ASP A 17 -34.22 1.02 -4.97
CA ASP A 17 -34.98 2.02 -4.21
C ASP A 17 -34.18 3.30 -3.97
N SER A 18 -32.93 3.36 -4.44
CA SER A 18 -32.09 4.56 -4.40
C SER A 18 -32.32 5.43 -5.65
N PRO A 19 -32.13 6.77 -5.57
CA PRO A 19 -32.33 7.63 -6.73
C PRO A 19 -31.39 7.28 -7.87
N LYS A 20 -31.96 6.97 -9.04
CA LYS A 20 -31.22 6.38 -10.17
C LYS A 20 -30.03 7.23 -10.62
N LYS A 21 -30.21 8.55 -10.71
CA LYS A 21 -29.19 9.45 -11.26
C LYS A 21 -27.98 9.59 -10.34
N THR A 22 -28.22 9.70 -9.04
CA THR A 22 -27.20 10.06 -8.04
C THR A 22 -26.54 8.84 -7.40
N ASN A 23 -27.16 7.66 -7.46
CA ASN A 23 -26.60 6.41 -6.98
C ASN A 23 -26.32 5.44 -8.13
N LEU A 24 -27.36 4.77 -8.64
CA LEU A 24 -27.23 3.68 -9.62
C LEU A 24 -26.38 4.06 -10.84
N ASN A 25 -26.73 5.17 -11.50
CA ASN A 25 -26.06 5.62 -12.71
C ASN A 25 -24.70 6.22 -12.37
N ALA A 26 -24.60 7.03 -11.31
CA ALA A 26 -23.34 7.61 -10.87
C ALA A 26 -22.28 6.54 -10.57
N ILE A 27 -22.64 5.50 -9.80
CA ILE A 27 -21.75 4.37 -9.48
C ILE A 27 -21.44 3.55 -10.73
N ARG A 28 -22.43 3.28 -11.61
CA ARG A 28 -22.19 2.55 -12.88
C ARG A 28 -21.19 3.27 -13.77
N ASP A 29 -21.34 4.57 -13.93
CA ASP A 29 -20.48 5.39 -14.80
C ASP A 29 -19.07 5.50 -14.21
N ALA A 30 -18.97 5.68 -12.89
CA ALA A 30 -17.69 5.68 -12.18
C ALA A 30 -16.98 4.32 -12.26
N LEU A 31 -17.71 3.22 -12.07
CA LEU A 31 -17.15 1.86 -12.17
C LEU A 31 -16.72 1.53 -13.60
N LYS A 32 -17.48 1.96 -14.61
CA LYS A 32 -17.07 1.84 -16.01
C LYS A 32 -15.75 2.58 -16.26
N SER A 33 -15.67 3.84 -15.83
CA SER A 33 -14.47 4.67 -15.98
C SER A 33 -13.25 4.06 -15.27
N ALA A 34 -13.46 3.50 -14.07
CA ALA A 34 -12.43 2.80 -13.32
C ALA A 34 -11.92 1.55 -14.06
N CYS A 35 -12.81 0.67 -14.54
CA CYS A 35 -12.42 -0.51 -15.31
C CYS A 35 -11.61 -0.17 -16.58
N GLU A 36 -12.03 0.86 -17.31
CA GLU A 36 -11.34 1.36 -18.50
C GLU A 36 -9.95 1.90 -18.14
N ALA A 37 -9.84 2.70 -17.08
CA ALA A 37 -8.56 3.26 -16.62
C ALA A 37 -7.58 2.17 -16.14
N ILE A 38 -8.06 1.14 -15.45
CA ILE A 38 -7.22 0.00 -15.02
C ILE A 38 -6.70 -0.76 -16.23
N SER A 39 -7.58 -1.07 -17.19
CA SER A 39 -7.21 -1.81 -18.40
C SER A 39 -6.24 -1.01 -19.28
N ALA A 40 -6.36 0.32 -19.32
CA ALA A 40 -5.42 1.20 -20.01
C ALA A 40 -4.05 1.26 -19.33
N ALA A 41 -4.02 1.28 -17.98
CA ALA A 41 -2.78 1.30 -17.21
C ALA A 41 -2.04 -0.04 -17.22
N SER A 42 -2.77 -1.16 -17.36
CA SER A 42 -2.22 -2.52 -17.32
C SER A 42 -2.76 -3.38 -18.47
N PRO A 43 -2.12 -3.41 -19.65
CA PRO A 43 -2.60 -4.17 -20.82
C PRO A 43 -2.75 -5.69 -20.61
N SER A 44 -2.10 -6.25 -19.57
CA SER A 44 -2.22 -7.65 -19.17
C SER A 44 -3.42 -7.94 -18.27
N ILE A 45 -4.13 -6.92 -17.80
CA ILE A 45 -5.29 -7.04 -16.91
C ILE A 45 -6.49 -6.40 -17.59
N LYS A 46 -7.58 -7.15 -17.68
CA LYS A 46 -8.86 -6.64 -18.15
C LYS A 46 -9.90 -6.80 -17.06
N VAL A 47 -10.45 -5.69 -16.58
CA VAL A 47 -11.53 -5.71 -15.59
C VAL A 47 -12.86 -5.49 -16.29
N GLU A 48 -13.80 -6.42 -16.10
CA GLU A 48 -15.13 -6.38 -16.68
C GLU A 48 -16.16 -6.15 -15.58
N ARG A 49 -16.99 -5.11 -15.75
CA ARG A 49 -18.10 -4.82 -14.85
C ARG A 49 -19.24 -5.82 -15.08
N ASP A 50 -19.80 -6.31 -13.99
CA ASP A 50 -20.94 -7.22 -13.98
C ASP A 50 -22.03 -6.76 -12.99
N GLU A 51 -23.28 -7.15 -13.24
CA GLU A 51 -24.43 -6.83 -12.38
C GLU A 51 -25.65 -7.68 -12.75
N ALA A 52 -26.59 -7.87 -11.80
CA ALA A 52 -27.89 -8.53 -12.02
C ALA A 52 -27.75 -9.79 -12.90
N THR A 53 -28.63 -9.98 -13.89
CA THR A 53 -28.57 -11.06 -14.89
C THR A 53 -27.96 -10.62 -16.22
N ARG A 54 -27.19 -9.53 -16.25
CA ARG A 54 -26.51 -9.04 -17.48
C ARG A 54 -25.67 -10.17 -18.09
N ASN A 55 -25.72 -10.29 -19.42
CA ASN A 55 -25.03 -11.31 -20.22
C ASN A 55 -25.42 -12.77 -19.91
N VAL A 56 -26.61 -13.01 -19.32
CA VAL A 56 -27.17 -14.36 -19.14
C VAL A 56 -28.30 -14.61 -20.15
N PRO A 57 -28.20 -15.61 -21.05
CA PRO A 57 -29.25 -15.90 -22.03
C PRO A 57 -30.45 -16.65 -21.41
N GLY A 58 -31.62 -16.53 -22.05
CA GLY A 58 -32.85 -17.25 -21.68
C GLY A 58 -33.61 -16.65 -20.50
N SER A 59 -34.36 -17.50 -19.78
CA SER A 59 -35.18 -17.13 -18.62
C SER A 59 -34.60 -17.76 -17.33
N PRO A 60 -33.44 -17.28 -16.83
CA PRO A 60 -32.78 -17.88 -15.67
C PRO A 60 -33.55 -17.63 -14.37
N ASN A 61 -33.31 -18.48 -13.37
CA ASN A 61 -33.59 -18.11 -11.98
C ASN A 61 -32.71 -16.90 -11.61
N ILE A 62 -33.33 -15.73 -11.49
CA ILE A 62 -32.65 -14.44 -11.29
C ILE A 62 -31.79 -14.47 -10.04
N ALA A 63 -32.36 -14.90 -8.90
CA ALA A 63 -31.65 -14.96 -7.62
C ALA A 63 -30.48 -15.95 -7.68
N GLY A 64 -30.69 -17.14 -8.23
CA GLY A 64 -29.64 -18.14 -8.40
C GLY A 64 -28.47 -17.63 -9.25
N LYS A 65 -28.75 -16.95 -10.36
CA LYS A 65 -27.69 -16.39 -11.21
C LYS A 65 -26.95 -15.21 -10.62
N ILE A 66 -27.61 -14.38 -9.82
CA ILE A 66 -26.94 -13.33 -9.07
C ILE A 66 -25.92 -13.95 -8.11
N MET A 67 -26.33 -14.97 -7.34
CA MET A 67 -25.42 -15.66 -6.40
C MET A 67 -24.23 -16.32 -7.11
N GLU A 68 -24.46 -17.05 -8.22
CA GLU A 68 -23.36 -17.62 -9.03
C GLU A 68 -22.37 -16.54 -9.51
N LYS A 69 -22.88 -15.38 -9.94
CA LYS A 69 -22.04 -14.28 -10.43
C LYS A 69 -21.27 -13.59 -9.30
N ILE A 70 -21.87 -13.49 -8.12
CA ILE A 70 -21.20 -12.97 -6.91
C ILE A 70 -20.08 -13.92 -6.47
N GLU A 71 -20.34 -15.22 -6.41
CA GLU A 71 -19.34 -16.23 -6.05
C GLU A 71 -18.14 -16.20 -7.02
N ALA A 72 -18.43 -16.07 -8.31
CA ALA A 72 -17.41 -16.07 -9.38
C ALA A 72 -16.69 -14.73 -9.58
N CYS A 73 -17.14 -13.63 -8.97
CA CYS A 73 -16.48 -12.34 -9.16
C CYS A 73 -15.18 -12.21 -8.37
N ASP A 74 -14.37 -11.21 -8.72
CA ASP A 74 -13.08 -10.94 -8.08
C ASP A 74 -13.13 -9.76 -7.11
N ILE A 75 -14.04 -8.82 -7.37
CA ILE A 75 -14.28 -7.63 -6.59
C ILE A 75 -15.79 -7.44 -6.49
N PHE A 76 -16.29 -7.25 -5.27
CA PHE A 76 -17.70 -6.96 -5.03
C PHE A 76 -17.88 -5.52 -4.58
N ILE A 77 -18.80 -4.80 -5.21
CA ILE A 77 -19.12 -3.40 -4.90
C ILE A 77 -20.57 -3.33 -4.47
N ALA A 78 -20.85 -2.76 -3.30
CA ALA A 78 -22.21 -2.57 -2.79
C ALA A 78 -22.51 -1.11 -2.51
N ASP A 79 -23.66 -0.64 -3.01
CA ASP A 79 -24.28 0.60 -2.57
C ASP A 79 -25.06 0.33 -1.28
N ILE A 80 -24.56 0.84 -0.16
CA ILE A 80 -25.17 0.67 1.17
C ILE A 80 -25.83 1.97 1.65
N THR A 81 -26.14 2.89 0.74
CA THR A 81 -26.89 4.10 1.05
C THR A 81 -28.25 3.74 1.64
N THR A 82 -28.69 4.43 2.68
CA THR A 82 -29.98 4.15 3.31
C THR A 82 -31.13 4.51 2.37
N ILE A 83 -32.10 3.58 2.25
CA ILE A 83 -33.31 3.77 1.42
C ILE A 83 -34.56 4.00 2.29
N THR A 84 -34.42 3.85 3.59
CA THR A 84 -35.46 4.18 4.56
C THR A 84 -35.76 5.67 4.55
N PRO A 85 -36.99 6.08 4.90
CA PRO A 85 -37.33 7.49 5.07
C PRO A 85 -36.35 8.22 6.01
N ARG A 86 -36.09 9.50 5.73
CA ARG A 86 -35.31 10.36 6.64
C ARG A 86 -35.93 10.32 8.04
N GLN A 87 -35.08 10.21 9.06
CA GLN A 87 -35.48 10.11 10.49
C GLN A 87 -36.07 8.75 10.90
N ALA A 88 -35.95 7.70 10.08
CA ALA A 88 -36.24 6.35 10.54
C ALA A 88 -35.41 6.02 11.80
N SER A 89 -36.01 5.35 12.77
CA SER A 89 -35.32 4.95 14.00
C SER A 89 -34.20 3.93 13.76
N ARG A 90 -34.26 3.22 12.62
CA ARG A 90 -33.25 2.26 12.17
C ARG A 90 -33.05 2.40 10.65
N PRO A 91 -32.23 3.35 10.20
CA PRO A 91 -31.92 3.50 8.79
C PRO A 91 -31.26 2.23 8.24
N CYS A 92 -31.64 1.82 7.03
CA CYS A 92 -31.05 0.62 6.41
C CYS A 92 -30.98 0.70 4.87
N PRO A 93 -30.01 -0.02 4.26
CA PRO A 93 -29.96 -0.20 2.82
C PRO A 93 -31.00 -1.23 2.36
N ASN A 94 -31.05 -1.41 1.04
CA ASN A 94 -31.97 -2.38 0.43
C ASN A 94 -31.64 -3.81 0.93
N PRO A 95 -32.65 -4.62 1.33
CA PRO A 95 -32.42 -5.95 1.88
C PRO A 95 -31.79 -6.93 0.89
N ASN A 96 -32.03 -6.77 -0.42
CA ASN A 96 -31.36 -7.58 -1.45
C ASN A 96 -29.86 -7.28 -1.47
N VAL A 97 -29.46 -6.01 -1.40
CA VAL A 97 -28.04 -5.63 -1.34
C VAL A 97 -27.39 -6.16 -0.06
N THR A 98 -28.09 -6.08 1.07
CA THR A 98 -27.59 -6.67 2.34
C THR A 98 -27.39 -8.18 2.22
N HIS A 99 -28.33 -8.89 1.58
CA HIS A 99 -28.21 -10.33 1.37
C HIS A 99 -27.06 -10.69 0.41
N GLU A 100 -26.97 -10.01 -0.73
CA GLU A 100 -25.89 -10.16 -1.71
C GLU A 100 -24.52 -9.87 -1.08
N LEU A 101 -24.42 -8.83 -0.25
CA LEU A 101 -23.22 -8.50 0.50
C LEU A 101 -22.83 -9.60 1.49
N GLY A 102 -23.77 -10.12 2.28
CA GLY A 102 -23.51 -11.23 3.18
C GLY A 102 -22.98 -12.47 2.43
N PHE A 103 -23.59 -12.79 1.28
CA PHE A 103 -23.14 -13.87 0.41
C PHE A 103 -21.75 -13.61 -0.19
N ALA A 104 -21.49 -12.39 -0.65
CA ALA A 104 -20.19 -11.97 -1.18
C ALA A 104 -19.08 -12.10 -0.13
N VAL A 105 -19.32 -11.62 1.09
CA VAL A 105 -18.36 -11.72 2.20
C VAL A 105 -18.03 -13.18 2.52
N ALA A 106 -19.03 -14.07 2.49
CA ALA A 106 -18.81 -15.50 2.74
C ALA A 106 -17.91 -16.19 1.71
N HIS A 107 -17.94 -15.74 0.44
CA HIS A 107 -17.20 -16.38 -0.67
C HIS A 107 -15.91 -15.65 -1.05
N LEU A 108 -15.87 -14.33 -0.92
CA LEU A 108 -14.78 -13.47 -1.35
C LEU A 108 -13.94 -12.96 -0.18
N GLY A 109 -14.57 -12.78 0.99
CA GLY A 109 -13.98 -12.12 2.15
C GLY A 109 -14.08 -10.60 2.08
N TRP A 110 -14.00 -9.95 3.24
CA TRP A 110 -14.11 -8.48 3.36
C TRP A 110 -13.06 -7.71 2.56
N ASP A 111 -11.86 -8.26 2.41
CA ASP A 111 -10.75 -7.60 1.71
C ASP A 111 -10.98 -7.47 0.19
N ARG A 112 -12.04 -8.11 -0.34
CA ARG A 112 -12.43 -8.03 -1.77
C ARG A 112 -13.75 -7.25 -1.97
N VAL A 113 -14.23 -6.57 -0.93
CA VAL A 113 -15.50 -5.84 -0.91
C VAL A 113 -15.26 -4.34 -0.81
N ILE A 114 -15.96 -3.56 -1.64
CA ILE A 114 -16.01 -2.10 -1.60
C ILE A 114 -17.42 -1.66 -1.23
N LEU A 115 -17.58 -0.99 -0.10
CA LEU A 115 -18.84 -0.41 0.35
C LEU A 115 -18.89 1.08 0.01
N LEU A 116 -19.96 1.51 -0.64
CA LEU A 116 -20.20 2.91 -1.03
C LEU A 116 -21.42 3.46 -0.29
N PHE A 117 -21.31 4.68 0.20
CA PHE A 117 -22.41 5.39 0.86
C PHE A 117 -22.55 6.81 0.31
N ASN A 118 -23.71 7.15 -0.26
CA ASN A 118 -23.97 8.50 -0.75
C ASN A 118 -24.44 9.43 0.37
N THR A 119 -23.58 10.36 0.79
CA THR A 119 -23.89 11.32 1.86
C THR A 119 -24.91 12.39 1.44
N ALA A 120 -25.29 12.46 0.15
CA ALA A 120 -26.42 13.28 -0.27
C ALA A 120 -27.79 12.73 0.20
N HIS A 121 -27.86 11.45 0.54
CA HIS A 121 -29.11 10.75 0.89
C HIS A 121 -29.15 10.17 2.30
N GLY A 122 -28.07 10.29 3.07
CA GLY A 122 -28.01 9.84 4.47
C GLY A 122 -26.85 10.47 5.23
N VAL A 123 -26.81 10.27 6.53
CA VAL A 123 -25.78 10.78 7.45
C VAL A 123 -24.72 9.70 7.65
N PHE A 124 -23.51 9.94 7.16
CA PHE A 124 -22.39 9.03 7.36
C PHE A 124 -21.54 9.46 8.56
N PRO A 125 -21.09 8.54 9.44
CA PRO A 125 -21.36 7.10 9.44
C PRO A 125 -22.64 6.68 10.19
N ASP A 126 -23.36 7.62 10.80
CA ASP A 126 -24.43 7.36 11.78
C ASP A 126 -25.62 6.52 11.25
N ASP A 127 -25.94 6.66 9.96
CA ASP A 127 -27.01 5.91 9.30
C ASP A 127 -26.58 4.50 8.84
N MET A 128 -25.31 4.10 9.03
CA MET A 128 -24.88 2.75 8.70
C MET A 128 -25.38 1.74 9.75
N PRO A 129 -26.02 0.64 9.33
CA PRO A 129 -26.32 -0.45 10.24
C PRO A 129 -25.07 -0.96 10.96
N PHE A 130 -25.23 -1.32 12.24
CA PHE A 130 -24.14 -1.73 13.14
C PHE A 130 -23.24 -2.82 12.53
N ASP A 131 -23.83 -3.78 11.80
CA ASP A 131 -23.10 -4.88 11.15
C ASP A 131 -22.11 -4.40 10.07
N PHE A 132 -22.35 -3.22 9.47
CA PHE A 132 -21.46 -2.59 8.48
C PHE A 132 -20.52 -1.56 9.10
N ALA A 133 -20.90 -0.94 10.22
CA ALA A 133 -20.17 0.17 10.83
C ALA A 133 -18.75 -0.21 11.28
N GLN A 134 -18.47 -1.50 11.50
CA GLN A 134 -17.13 -2.00 11.82
C GLN A 134 -16.24 -2.21 10.59
N HIS A 135 -16.81 -2.12 9.39
CA HIS A 135 -16.09 -2.25 8.11
C HIS A 135 -15.94 -0.89 7.44
N ARG A 136 -14.80 -0.67 6.78
CA ARG A 136 -14.51 0.61 6.12
C ARG A 136 -15.42 0.78 4.90
N ALA A 137 -16.40 1.67 5.01
CA ALA A 137 -17.18 2.17 3.89
C ALA A 137 -16.63 3.51 3.40
N HIS A 138 -16.79 3.78 2.11
CA HIS A 138 -16.39 5.04 1.52
C HIS A 138 -17.59 5.98 1.35
N PRO A 139 -17.60 7.13 2.05
CA PRO A 139 -18.58 8.17 1.79
C PRO A 139 -18.23 8.89 0.49
N TYR A 140 -19.21 9.01 -0.40
CA TYR A 140 -19.16 9.91 -1.56
C TYR A 140 -20.35 10.84 -1.51
N SER A 141 -20.25 12.02 -2.13
CA SER A 141 -21.38 12.95 -2.24
C SER A 141 -21.71 13.14 -3.71
N PHE A 142 -22.92 12.75 -4.11
CA PHE A 142 -23.44 13.01 -5.44
C PHE A 142 -24.90 13.42 -5.33
N SER A 143 -25.19 14.70 -5.55
CA SER A 143 -26.55 15.23 -5.55
C SER A 143 -27.09 15.40 -6.98
N GLU A 144 -28.35 15.81 -7.10
CA GLU A 144 -28.97 16.08 -8.40
C GLU A 144 -28.26 17.17 -9.21
N THR A 145 -27.55 18.08 -8.54
CA THR A 145 -26.73 19.13 -9.15
C THR A 145 -25.27 18.69 -9.35
N GLY A 146 -24.94 17.43 -9.03
CA GLY A 146 -23.60 16.88 -9.11
C GLY A 146 -22.99 16.98 -10.51
N GLY A 147 -21.76 17.48 -10.56
CA GLY A 147 -21.04 17.83 -11.77
C GLY A 147 -19.96 16.81 -12.15
N ALA A 148 -19.03 17.28 -12.98
CA ALA A 148 -17.92 16.46 -13.45
C ALA A 148 -16.92 16.12 -12.32
N ALA A 149 -16.79 17.01 -11.33
CA ALA A 149 -15.87 16.84 -10.20
C ALA A 149 -16.27 15.64 -9.34
N GLU A 150 -17.54 15.54 -8.94
CA GLU A 150 -18.07 14.44 -8.13
C GLU A 150 -18.02 13.10 -8.89
N ARG A 151 -18.32 13.12 -10.20
CA ARG A 151 -18.16 11.94 -11.07
C ARG A 151 -16.71 11.45 -11.08
N LYS A 152 -15.78 12.38 -11.28
CA LYS A 152 -14.35 12.08 -11.33
C LYS A 152 -13.85 11.55 -9.99
N ALA A 153 -14.24 12.17 -8.88
CA ALA A 153 -13.84 11.74 -7.54
C ALA A 153 -14.28 10.30 -7.24
N LEU A 154 -15.53 9.95 -7.56
CA LEU A 154 -16.03 8.59 -7.39
C LEU A 154 -15.29 7.58 -8.29
N ALA A 155 -15.01 7.93 -9.54
CA ALA A 155 -14.27 7.09 -10.47
C ALA A 155 -12.82 6.86 -10.03
N ASP A 156 -12.14 7.93 -9.60
CA ASP A 156 -10.75 7.88 -9.10
C ASP A 156 -10.67 7.01 -7.82
N PHE A 157 -11.64 7.14 -6.92
CA PHE A 157 -11.74 6.28 -5.73
C PHE A 157 -11.90 4.82 -6.12
N LEU A 158 -12.90 4.50 -6.96
CA LEU A 158 -13.15 3.12 -7.38
C LEU A 158 -11.93 2.51 -8.07
N LYS A 159 -11.26 3.26 -8.95
CA LYS A 159 -10.01 2.84 -9.57
C LYS A 159 -8.97 2.49 -8.52
N THR A 160 -8.72 3.39 -7.57
CA THR A 160 -7.71 3.20 -6.52
C THR A 160 -8.02 1.99 -5.65
N ALA A 161 -9.28 1.85 -5.19
CA ALA A 161 -9.71 0.74 -4.36
C ALA A 161 -9.59 -0.60 -5.10
N MET A 162 -9.99 -0.65 -6.37
CA MET A 162 -9.87 -1.85 -7.20
C MET A 162 -8.40 -2.20 -7.48
N ASP A 163 -7.54 -1.23 -7.79
CA ASP A 163 -6.11 -1.45 -7.98
C ASP A 163 -5.47 -2.06 -6.71
N MET A 164 -5.85 -1.60 -5.52
CA MET A 164 -5.37 -2.17 -4.26
C MET A 164 -5.79 -3.63 -4.08
N ILE A 165 -7.04 -3.98 -4.39
CA ILE A 165 -7.53 -5.38 -4.31
C ILE A 165 -6.81 -6.26 -5.34
N ILE A 166 -6.64 -5.77 -6.56
CA ILE A 166 -5.95 -6.49 -7.64
C ILE A 166 -4.48 -6.74 -7.28
N ALA A 167 -3.78 -5.71 -6.80
CA ALA A 167 -2.36 -5.82 -6.44
C ALA A 167 -2.15 -6.65 -5.16
N GLY A 168 -3.09 -6.60 -4.22
CA GLY A 168 -3.01 -7.34 -2.96
C GLY A 168 -3.36 -8.83 -3.08
N ASP A 169 -4.14 -9.21 -4.10
CA ASP A 169 -4.78 -10.52 -4.26
C ASP A 169 -5.18 -11.19 -2.92
N PRO A 170 -6.10 -10.57 -2.15
CA PRO A 170 -6.49 -11.12 -0.86
C PRO A 170 -7.08 -12.52 -1.02
N LYS A 171 -6.69 -13.44 -0.12
CA LYS A 171 -7.17 -14.82 -0.15
C LYS A 171 -8.66 -14.89 0.20
N ARG A 172 -9.40 -15.62 -0.62
CA ARG A 172 -10.83 -15.90 -0.40
C ARG A 172 -11.01 -16.81 0.82
N PRO A 173 -12.13 -16.73 1.55
CA PRO A 173 -12.43 -17.63 2.68
C PRO A 173 -12.26 -19.12 2.37
N ALA A 174 -12.62 -19.57 1.16
CA ALA A 174 -12.41 -20.94 0.71
C ALA A 174 -10.91 -21.32 0.59
N GLN A 175 -10.05 -20.37 0.21
CA GLN A 175 -8.61 -20.57 0.15
C GLN A 175 -7.95 -20.55 1.53
N LEU A 176 -8.62 -19.98 2.54
CA LEU A 176 -8.18 -19.98 3.93
C LEU A 176 -8.59 -21.27 4.65
N LYS A 177 -9.74 -21.87 4.29
CA LYS A 177 -10.19 -23.16 4.81
C LYS A 177 -9.33 -24.29 4.22
N GLY A 178 -8.37 -24.79 5.00
CA GLY A 178 -7.50 -25.93 4.62
C GLY A 178 -6.00 -25.62 4.59
N LEU A 179 -5.58 -24.39 4.87
CA LEU A 179 -4.16 -24.06 5.01
C LEU A 179 -3.63 -24.54 6.36
N THR A 180 -2.48 -25.21 6.34
CA THR A 180 -1.78 -25.56 7.58
C THR A 180 -1.25 -24.30 8.26
N LYS A 181 -1.00 -24.36 9.58
CA LYS A 181 -0.40 -23.26 10.34
C LYS A 181 0.89 -22.77 9.69
N GLU A 182 1.70 -23.70 9.17
CA GLU A 182 2.97 -23.43 8.51
C GLU A 182 2.75 -22.60 7.24
N LYS A 183 1.72 -22.90 6.44
CA LYS A 183 1.41 -22.12 5.23
C LYS A 183 0.91 -20.72 5.57
N ILE A 184 0.10 -20.58 6.62
CA ILE A 184 -0.38 -19.27 7.10
C ILE A 184 0.81 -18.42 7.57
N GLN A 185 1.72 -19.02 8.35
CA GLN A 185 2.94 -18.35 8.82
C GLN A 185 3.87 -17.98 7.67
N HIS A 186 4.04 -18.88 6.70
CA HIS A 186 4.83 -18.63 5.50
C HIS A 186 4.27 -17.45 4.69
N ASP A 187 2.96 -17.42 4.42
CA ASP A 187 2.34 -16.34 3.65
C ASP A 187 2.39 -14.99 4.36
N HIS A 188 2.28 -15.03 5.69
CA HIS A 188 2.49 -13.86 6.53
C HIS A 188 3.93 -13.35 6.43
N ASP A 189 4.91 -14.25 6.51
CA ASP A 189 6.32 -13.91 6.40
C ASP A 189 6.67 -13.37 5.01
N VAL A 190 6.14 -13.96 3.93
CA VAL A 190 6.29 -13.44 2.57
C VAL A 190 5.83 -11.97 2.50
N ARG A 191 4.64 -11.65 3.02
CA ARG A 191 4.11 -10.27 3.04
C ARG A 191 5.01 -9.32 3.81
N ASN A 192 5.41 -9.69 5.02
CA ASN A 192 6.21 -8.81 5.89
C ASN A 192 7.65 -8.66 5.39
N ILE A 193 8.28 -9.73 4.89
CA ILE A 193 9.60 -9.65 4.25
C ILE A 193 9.52 -8.74 3.02
N THR A 194 8.50 -8.92 2.16
CA THR A 194 8.29 -8.06 0.98
C THR A 194 8.14 -6.60 1.38
N TRP A 195 7.37 -6.31 2.43
CA TRP A 195 7.19 -4.96 2.97
C TRP A 195 8.52 -4.36 3.45
N LEU A 196 9.28 -5.10 4.27
CA LEU A 196 10.58 -4.67 4.76
C LEU A 196 11.55 -4.40 3.62
N MET A 197 11.72 -5.36 2.71
CA MET A 197 12.66 -5.25 1.59
C MET A 197 12.27 -4.17 0.58
N SER A 198 10.97 -3.82 0.49
CA SER A 198 10.52 -2.68 -0.34
C SER A 198 10.91 -1.31 0.24
N ASN A 199 11.46 -1.27 1.46
CA ASN A 199 11.90 -0.07 2.15
C ASN A 199 13.44 -0.02 2.33
N ILE A 200 14.18 -0.92 1.69
CA ILE A 200 15.64 -0.98 1.73
C ILE A 200 16.16 -1.06 0.28
N HIS A 201 17.02 -0.13 -0.13
CA HIS A 201 17.72 -0.22 -1.41
C HIS A 201 19.06 -0.94 -1.22
N LEU A 202 19.17 -2.18 -1.69
CA LEU A 202 20.31 -3.06 -1.45
C LEU A 202 21.65 -2.46 -1.94
N PRO A 203 21.77 -1.89 -3.16
CA PRO A 203 23.01 -1.26 -3.57
C PRO A 203 23.46 -0.13 -2.64
N THR A 204 22.53 0.70 -2.15
CA THR A 204 22.87 1.74 -1.18
C THR A 204 23.38 1.14 0.13
N MET A 205 22.85 -0.01 0.55
CA MET A 205 23.30 -0.70 1.76
C MET A 205 24.66 -1.34 1.61
N ASP A 206 24.92 -1.93 0.45
CA ASP A 206 26.24 -2.48 0.13
C ASP A 206 27.28 -1.36 0.15
N ASP A 207 27.03 -0.26 -0.56
CA ASP A 207 27.90 0.93 -0.56
C ASP A 207 28.13 1.46 0.87
N TYR A 208 27.06 1.61 1.66
CA TYR A 208 27.15 2.13 3.02
C TYR A 208 27.99 1.23 3.94
N ILE A 209 27.76 -0.08 3.90
CA ILE A 209 28.50 -1.05 4.73
C ILE A 209 29.99 -1.08 4.35
N ASP A 210 30.29 -0.92 3.06
CA ASP A 210 31.66 -0.93 2.55
C ASP A 210 32.41 0.38 2.87
N GLU A 211 31.72 1.51 2.85
CA GLU A 211 32.28 2.84 3.10
C GLU A 211 32.44 3.19 4.59
N LEU A 212 31.69 2.56 5.49
CA LEU A 212 31.90 2.75 6.93
C LEU A 212 33.30 2.24 7.37
N PRO A 213 33.92 2.85 8.40
CA PRO A 213 33.53 4.08 9.12
C PRO A 213 33.88 5.38 8.39
N TYR A 214 34.54 5.29 7.24
CA TYR A 214 35.14 6.45 6.59
C TYR A 214 34.09 7.46 6.12
N LYS A 215 32.97 6.99 5.59
CA LYS A 215 31.96 7.82 4.96
C LYS A 215 30.55 7.33 5.25
N THR A 216 29.64 8.30 5.41
CA THR A 216 28.19 8.10 5.46
C THR A 216 27.49 9.07 4.51
N THR A 217 26.28 8.73 4.08
CA THR A 217 25.49 9.57 3.16
C THR A 217 24.08 9.78 3.70
N PHE A 218 23.49 10.93 3.37
CA PHE A 218 22.09 11.22 3.67
C PHE A 218 21.15 10.14 3.13
N LYS A 219 21.42 9.66 1.90
CA LYS A 219 20.70 8.54 1.28
C LYS A 219 20.73 7.27 2.16
N ALA A 220 21.88 6.90 2.72
CA ALA A 220 21.98 5.74 3.59
C ALA A 220 21.24 5.94 4.92
N ALA A 221 21.32 7.14 5.51
CA ALA A 221 20.56 7.50 6.72
C ALA A 221 19.04 7.41 6.49
N TRP A 222 18.55 7.92 5.36
CA TRP A 222 17.13 7.85 5.00
C TRP A 222 16.61 6.40 4.91
N PHE A 223 17.38 5.49 4.31
CA PHE A 223 17.02 4.07 4.30
C PHE A 223 17.10 3.42 5.69
N SER A 224 18.02 3.88 6.55
CA SER A 224 18.10 3.45 7.96
C SER A 224 16.83 3.79 8.74
N ASP A 225 16.34 5.02 8.57
CA ASP A 225 15.14 5.49 9.26
C ASP A 225 13.91 4.71 8.82
N ARG A 226 13.77 4.47 7.50
CA ARG A 226 12.68 3.65 6.97
C ARG A 226 12.75 2.21 7.48
N PHE A 227 13.93 1.60 7.43
CA PHE A 227 14.14 0.26 7.96
C PHE A 227 13.73 0.19 9.43
N THR A 228 14.20 1.14 10.23
CA THR A 228 13.89 1.26 11.66
C THR A 228 12.39 1.39 11.89
N ALA A 229 11.72 2.28 11.15
CA ALA A 229 10.28 2.50 11.25
C ALA A 229 9.46 1.23 10.97
N ILE A 230 9.92 0.35 10.07
CA ILE A 230 9.27 -0.95 9.84
C ILE A 230 9.52 -1.90 11.01
N VAL A 231 10.79 -2.12 11.39
CA VAL A 231 11.12 -3.17 12.37
C VAL A 231 10.67 -2.85 13.79
N THR A 232 10.41 -1.57 14.11
CA THR A 232 9.83 -1.14 15.38
C THR A 232 8.31 -1.06 15.35
N ASN A 233 7.66 -1.30 14.21
CA ASN A 233 6.21 -1.24 14.08
C ASN A 233 5.56 -2.44 14.80
N SER A 234 4.57 -2.18 15.66
CA SER A 234 3.85 -3.22 16.40
C SER A 234 3.12 -4.24 15.52
N LEU A 235 2.83 -3.89 14.25
CA LEU A 235 2.21 -4.79 13.27
C LEU A 235 3.23 -5.62 12.48
N PHE A 236 4.52 -5.31 12.59
CA PHE A 236 5.58 -6.02 11.88
C PHE A 236 6.02 -7.25 12.67
N TYR A 237 5.90 -8.43 12.08
CA TYR A 237 6.40 -9.67 12.67
C TYR A 237 6.80 -10.68 11.59
N VAL A 238 7.83 -11.47 11.86
CA VAL A 238 8.23 -12.60 11.01
C VAL A 238 8.35 -13.85 11.89
N TYR A 239 7.59 -14.89 11.54
CA TYR A 239 7.55 -16.17 12.24
C TYR A 239 8.88 -16.90 12.12
N ASP A 240 9.50 -16.89 10.94
CA ASP A 240 10.81 -17.49 10.72
C ASP A 240 11.89 -16.92 11.65
N PRO A 241 12.44 -17.77 12.54
CA PRO A 241 13.39 -17.32 13.54
C PRO A 241 14.74 -16.91 12.95
N ALA A 242 15.14 -17.47 11.80
CA ALA A 242 16.39 -17.12 11.12
C ALA A 242 16.28 -15.72 10.50
N ILE A 243 15.17 -15.42 9.81
CA ILE A 243 14.90 -14.06 9.29
C ILE A 243 14.85 -13.06 10.45
N ARG A 244 14.09 -13.34 11.50
CA ARG A 244 13.94 -12.44 12.65
C ARG A 244 15.28 -12.15 13.32
N LYS A 245 16.12 -13.19 13.50
CA LYS A 245 17.46 -13.05 14.06
C LYS A 245 18.35 -12.19 13.15
N ALA A 246 18.31 -12.40 11.83
CA ALA A 246 19.08 -11.60 10.87
C ALA A 246 18.64 -10.12 10.89
N ILE A 247 17.33 -9.85 10.90
CA ILE A 247 16.77 -8.49 11.03
C ILE A 247 17.25 -7.83 12.34
N GLY A 248 17.16 -8.53 13.47
CA GLY A 248 17.61 -8.01 14.76
C GLY A 248 19.12 -7.71 14.81
N LYS A 249 19.95 -8.58 14.22
CA LYS A 249 21.39 -8.34 14.07
C LYS A 249 21.67 -7.14 13.16
N LEU A 250 20.94 -7.00 12.04
CA LEU A 250 21.10 -5.89 11.12
C LEU A 250 20.71 -4.57 11.80
N SER A 251 19.55 -4.53 12.47
CA SER A 251 19.08 -3.36 13.22
C SER A 251 20.03 -2.93 14.33
N SER A 252 20.50 -3.89 15.15
CA SER A 252 21.46 -3.58 16.21
C SER A 252 22.83 -3.15 15.67
N GLY A 253 23.28 -3.77 14.57
CA GLY A 253 24.50 -3.36 13.86
C GLY A 253 24.41 -1.93 13.35
N TRP A 254 23.28 -1.57 12.74
CA TRP A 254 23.04 -0.24 12.20
C TRP A 254 22.97 0.82 13.28
N ARG A 255 22.20 0.57 14.36
CA ARG A 255 22.13 1.47 15.51
C ARG A 255 23.51 1.71 16.11
N ARG A 256 24.37 0.68 16.14
CA ARG A 256 25.74 0.81 16.64
C ARG A 256 26.64 1.58 15.68
N ALA A 257 26.53 1.33 14.37
CA ALA A 257 27.30 2.07 13.36
C ALA A 257 26.97 3.57 13.35
N MET A 258 25.75 3.95 13.72
CA MET A 258 25.30 5.35 13.83
C MET A 258 25.48 5.95 15.24
N SER A 259 26.08 5.26 16.21
CA SER A 259 26.14 5.76 17.59
C SER A 259 27.23 6.82 17.86
N HIS A 260 27.98 7.20 16.81
CA HIS A 260 29.11 8.13 16.87
C HIS A 260 28.99 9.15 15.73
N ASP A 261 27.78 9.65 15.50
CA ASP A 261 27.47 10.63 14.46
C ASP A 261 28.22 11.96 14.67
N ASP A 262 28.55 12.29 15.91
CA ASP A 262 29.40 13.42 16.31
C ASP A 262 30.82 13.37 15.75
N ARG A 263 31.30 12.20 15.30
CA ARG A 263 32.62 12.04 14.67
C ARG A 263 32.65 12.43 13.19
N TYR A 264 31.48 12.55 12.56
CA TYR A 264 31.37 12.86 11.14
C TYR A 264 31.19 14.36 10.92
N HIS A 265 31.81 14.87 9.85
CA HIS A 265 31.62 16.25 9.42
C HIS A 265 31.29 16.31 7.93
N HIS A 266 30.51 17.31 7.54
CA HIS A 266 30.07 17.48 6.15
C HIS A 266 31.24 17.80 5.23
N THR A 267 31.20 17.20 4.03
CA THR A 267 32.06 17.61 2.92
C THR A 267 31.46 18.83 2.20
N ALA A 268 32.13 19.33 1.15
CA ALA A 268 31.54 20.34 0.26
C ALA A 268 30.23 19.88 -0.39
N ASN A 269 30.03 18.56 -0.52
CA ASN A 269 28.72 17.98 -0.78
C ASN A 269 28.02 17.71 0.57
N TYR A 270 26.98 18.48 0.89
CA TYR A 270 26.24 18.36 2.15
C TYR A 270 25.58 16.99 2.35
N GLU A 271 25.36 16.21 1.29
CA GLU A 271 24.81 14.85 1.38
C GLU A 271 25.83 13.81 1.89
N VAL A 272 27.11 14.17 1.97
CA VAL A 272 28.20 13.28 2.36
C VAL A 272 28.87 13.80 3.62
N GLN A 273 29.04 12.91 4.59
CA GLN A 273 29.83 13.18 5.78
C GLN A 273 30.97 12.16 5.91
N VAL A 274 32.12 12.62 6.40
CA VAL A 274 33.33 11.82 6.53
C VAL A 274 33.84 11.82 7.97
N PHE A 275 34.41 10.70 8.37
CA PHE A 275 35.16 10.57 9.60
C PHE A 275 36.65 10.72 9.26
N SER A 276 37.21 11.92 9.44
CA SER A 276 38.64 12.17 9.28
C SER A 276 39.08 13.36 10.13
N ASN A 277 40.40 13.54 10.29
CA ASN A 277 40.96 14.76 10.85
C ASN A 277 41.41 15.71 9.72
N PRO A 278 41.52 17.02 9.99
CA PRO A 278 42.04 17.98 9.01
C PRO A 278 43.38 17.54 8.43
N MET A 279 43.54 17.67 7.12
CA MET A 279 44.75 17.27 6.38
C MET A 279 45.12 15.78 6.56
N ASP A 280 44.12 14.90 6.74
CA ASP A 280 44.29 13.46 6.97
C ASP A 280 45.24 13.13 8.14
N ALA A 281 45.27 14.00 9.16
CA ALA A 281 46.06 13.75 10.36
C ALA A 281 45.63 12.43 11.05
N PRO A 282 46.54 11.73 11.75
CA PRO A 282 46.20 10.49 12.45
C PRO A 282 45.05 10.68 13.45
N LEU A 283 44.21 9.66 13.59
CA LEU A 283 43.15 9.64 14.59
C LEU A 283 43.74 9.65 16.01
N ARG A 284 43.10 10.40 16.90
CA ARG A 284 43.38 10.29 18.34
C ARG A 284 42.88 8.95 18.84
N LYS A 285 43.41 8.48 19.98
CA LYS A 285 43.02 7.18 20.56
C LYS A 285 41.50 6.99 20.67
N GLU A 286 40.79 7.99 21.20
CA GLU A 286 39.32 7.92 21.34
C GLU A 286 38.61 7.81 19.99
N GLN A 287 39.06 8.56 18.98
CA GLN A 287 38.52 8.47 17.61
C GLN A 287 38.83 7.11 16.98
N GLN A 288 39.99 6.52 17.27
CA GLN A 288 40.35 5.19 16.81
C GLN A 288 39.46 4.12 17.46
N ASP A 289 39.18 4.26 18.77
CA ASP A 289 38.30 3.34 19.49
C ASP A 289 36.87 3.38 18.89
N ASP A 290 36.36 4.57 18.57
CA ASP A 290 35.05 4.73 17.92
C ASP A 290 35.05 4.20 16.47
N TRP A 291 36.12 4.47 15.72
CA TRP A 291 36.33 3.92 14.38
C TRP A 291 36.28 2.39 14.38
N ASP A 292 37.03 1.76 15.28
CA ASP A 292 37.10 0.30 15.40
C ASP A 292 35.75 -0.31 15.80
N ASP A 293 34.98 0.40 16.62
CA ASP A 293 33.64 0.01 17.01
C ASP A 293 32.64 0.07 15.84
N ILE A 294 32.71 1.13 15.01
CA ILE A 294 31.92 1.22 13.77
C ILE A 294 32.36 0.14 12.76
N ASP A 295 33.67 -0.11 12.61
CA ASP A 295 34.20 -1.17 11.73
C ASP A 295 33.72 -2.57 12.18
N LYS A 296 33.66 -2.79 13.49
CA LYS A 296 33.08 -4.02 14.05
C LYS A 296 31.57 -4.09 13.79
N ALA A 297 30.85 -2.96 13.89
CA ALA A 297 29.42 -2.88 13.64
C ALA A 297 29.08 -3.16 12.17
N ARG A 298 29.74 -2.50 11.21
CA ARG A 298 29.49 -2.72 9.76
C ARG A 298 29.78 -4.17 9.34
N ARG A 299 30.80 -4.83 9.91
CA ARG A 299 31.07 -6.26 9.65
C ARG A 299 29.95 -7.16 10.17
N LYS A 300 29.31 -6.80 11.28
CA LYS A 300 28.10 -7.50 11.77
C LYS A 300 26.91 -7.23 10.85
N MET A 301 26.75 -6.00 10.35
CA MET A 301 25.72 -5.64 9.38
C MET A 301 25.86 -6.45 8.09
N ARG A 302 27.06 -6.51 7.50
CA ARG A 302 27.35 -7.32 6.30
C ARG A 302 26.88 -8.76 6.47
N ARG A 303 27.34 -9.42 7.54
CA ARG A 303 26.95 -10.80 7.86
C ARG A 303 25.44 -10.95 8.05
N ALA A 304 24.80 -10.00 8.73
CA ALA A 304 23.35 -10.05 8.96
C ALA A 304 22.56 -9.87 7.65
N LEU A 305 22.99 -8.97 6.77
CA LEU A 305 22.39 -8.74 5.47
C LEU A 305 22.57 -9.98 4.56
N ASP A 306 23.75 -10.59 4.56
CA ASP A 306 24.00 -11.84 3.83
C ASP A 306 23.13 -12.99 4.35
N GLU A 307 23.05 -13.17 5.67
CA GLU A 307 22.18 -14.17 6.29
C GLU A 307 20.71 -13.95 5.91
N LEU A 308 20.24 -12.69 5.95
CA LEU A 308 18.88 -12.31 5.57
C LEU A 308 18.60 -12.65 4.10
N ILE A 309 19.42 -12.14 3.18
CA ILE A 309 19.26 -12.36 1.74
C ILE A 309 19.36 -13.85 1.39
N ALA A 310 20.31 -14.58 1.98
CA ALA A 310 20.46 -16.01 1.75
C ALA A 310 19.23 -16.80 2.23
N ARG A 311 18.67 -16.45 3.40
CA ARG A 311 17.45 -17.08 3.91
C ARG A 311 16.25 -16.77 3.03
N ILE A 312 16.09 -15.53 2.58
CA ILE A 312 15.03 -15.12 1.64
C ILE A 312 15.13 -15.95 0.35
N ARG A 313 16.29 -15.94 -0.31
CA ARG A 313 16.51 -16.68 -1.57
C ARG A 313 16.28 -18.19 -1.44
N LYS A 314 16.55 -18.76 -0.26
CA LYS A 314 16.41 -20.20 -0.02
C LYS A 314 14.98 -20.61 0.31
N ALA A 315 14.27 -19.82 1.12
CA ALA A 315 13.02 -20.22 1.76
C ALA A 315 11.80 -19.41 1.32
N TYR A 316 11.98 -18.29 0.64
CA TYR A 316 10.92 -17.34 0.27
C TYR A 316 11.08 -16.92 -1.20
N LEU A 317 10.95 -17.88 -2.11
CA LEU A 317 11.10 -17.66 -3.55
C LEU A 317 10.06 -16.67 -4.10
N GLU A 318 8.96 -16.47 -3.38
CA GLU A 318 7.91 -15.50 -3.68
C GLU A 318 8.34 -14.05 -3.45
N VAL A 319 9.39 -13.82 -2.67
CA VAL A 319 9.94 -12.47 -2.43
C VAL A 319 10.92 -12.13 -3.54
N ASP A 320 10.46 -11.33 -4.50
CA ASP A 320 11.30 -10.80 -5.57
C ASP A 320 12.13 -9.61 -5.09
N LEU A 321 13.41 -9.87 -4.81
CA LEU A 321 14.34 -8.86 -4.32
C LEU A 321 14.63 -7.75 -5.35
N HIS A 322 14.54 -8.03 -6.66
CA HIS A 322 14.71 -6.99 -7.68
C HIS A 322 13.54 -6.03 -7.65
N HIS A 323 12.31 -6.56 -7.63
CA HIS A 323 11.09 -5.76 -7.55
C HIS A 323 11.03 -4.93 -6.26
N THR A 324 11.38 -5.51 -5.10
CA THR A 324 11.41 -4.75 -3.85
C THR A 324 12.48 -3.65 -3.88
N ASN A 325 13.63 -3.91 -4.51
CA ASN A 325 14.69 -2.91 -4.66
C ASN A 325 14.26 -1.74 -5.57
N GLU A 326 13.57 -2.03 -6.68
CA GLU A 326 13.01 -1.01 -7.57
C GLU A 326 11.99 -0.13 -6.84
N LYS A 327 11.13 -0.71 -5.99
CA LYS A 327 10.19 0.04 -5.16
C LYS A 327 10.91 0.95 -4.16
N ALA A 328 11.92 0.43 -3.47
CA ALA A 328 12.73 1.21 -2.53
C ALA A 328 13.39 2.40 -3.23
N TRP A 329 13.93 2.18 -4.43
CA TRP A 329 14.54 3.23 -5.24
C TRP A 329 13.54 4.27 -5.76
N ALA A 330 12.35 3.82 -6.19
CA ALA A 330 11.28 4.73 -6.61
C ALA A 330 10.82 5.64 -5.46
N ALA A 331 10.72 5.11 -4.24
CA ALA A 331 10.38 5.89 -3.06
C ALA A 331 11.43 6.97 -2.75
N TRP A 332 12.72 6.64 -2.87
CA TRP A 332 13.81 7.61 -2.71
C TRP A 332 13.74 8.73 -3.77
N ARG A 333 13.59 8.37 -5.05
CA ARG A 333 13.50 9.37 -6.13
C ARG A 333 12.32 10.32 -5.96
N LYS A 334 11.17 9.79 -5.50
CA LYS A 334 10.01 10.62 -5.19
C LYS A 334 10.28 11.58 -4.03
N PHE A 335 10.92 11.09 -2.98
CA PHE A 335 11.29 11.93 -1.85
C PHE A 335 12.19 13.10 -2.29
N GLN A 336 13.20 12.84 -3.12
CA GLN A 336 14.06 13.89 -3.67
C GLN A 336 13.28 14.90 -4.53
N SER A 337 12.36 14.44 -5.40
CA SER A 337 11.56 15.36 -6.22
C SER A 337 10.63 16.24 -5.40
N ASP A 338 10.04 15.67 -4.34
CA ASP A 338 9.14 16.42 -3.45
C ASP A 338 9.93 17.46 -2.63
N GLU A 339 11.18 17.18 -2.22
CA GLU A 339 12.07 18.17 -1.60
C GLU A 339 12.48 19.28 -2.57
N ASP A 340 12.86 18.92 -3.81
CA ASP A 340 13.23 19.90 -4.84
C ASP A 340 12.07 20.86 -5.17
N GLU A 341 10.82 20.37 -5.22
CA GLU A 341 9.63 21.22 -5.42
C GLU A 341 9.39 22.18 -4.26
N VAL A 342 9.60 21.74 -3.01
CA VAL A 342 9.46 22.60 -1.82
C VAL A 342 10.54 23.68 -1.78
N ASP A 343 11.78 23.35 -2.12
CA ASP A 343 12.89 24.32 -2.18
C ASP A 343 12.69 25.33 -3.33
N LEU A 344 12.12 24.91 -4.46
CA LEU A 344 11.71 25.81 -5.54
C LEU A 344 10.60 26.77 -5.10
N ASP A 345 9.59 26.29 -4.38
CA ASP A 345 8.50 27.15 -3.88
C ASP A 345 8.98 28.14 -2.81
N LEU A 346 9.90 27.72 -1.93
CA LEU A 346 10.51 28.59 -0.93
C LEU A 346 11.39 29.67 -1.58
N THR A 347 12.21 29.31 -2.57
CA THR A 347 13.05 30.28 -3.31
C THR A 347 12.22 31.27 -4.13
N VAL A 348 11.10 30.84 -4.73
CA VAL A 348 10.13 31.74 -5.41
C VAL A 348 9.46 32.70 -4.42
N SER A 349 9.12 32.25 -3.21
CA SER A 349 8.51 33.10 -2.17
C SER A 349 9.48 34.16 -1.61
N VAL A 350 10.78 33.84 -1.53
CA VAL A 350 11.83 34.76 -1.08
C VAL A 350 12.19 35.75 -2.20
N GLY A 351 12.19 35.32 -3.46
CA GLY A 351 12.38 36.18 -4.64
C GLY A 351 11.29 37.23 -4.84
N THR A 352 10.04 36.91 -4.48
CA THR A 352 8.91 37.87 -4.54
C THR A 352 8.93 38.91 -3.42
N LYS A 353 9.50 38.62 -2.25
CA LYS A 353 9.67 39.60 -1.16
C LYS A 353 10.77 40.65 -1.44
N LYS A 354 11.81 40.31 -2.22
CA LYS A 354 12.88 41.27 -2.59
C LYS A 354 12.50 42.25 -3.70
N ARG A 355 11.38 42.06 -4.42
CA ARG A 355 10.91 42.96 -5.50
C ARG A 355 9.90 44.03 -5.06
N LYS A 356 9.58 44.14 -3.77
CA LYS A 356 8.64 45.15 -3.22
C LYS A 356 9.30 46.24 -2.35
N ALA A 357 10.64 46.32 -2.36
CA ALA A 357 11.37 47.41 -1.72
C ALA A 357 12.33 48.05 -2.72
N SER A 358 11.79 48.91 -3.58
CA SER A 358 12.50 49.89 -4.38
C SER A 358 11.56 51.02 -4.75
#